data_AF-A0A970MW76-F1
#
_entry.id   AF-A0A970MW76-F1
#
_cell.length_a   1.000
_cell.length_b   1.000
_cell.length_c   1.000
_cell.angle_alpha   90.00
_cell.angle_beta   90.00
_cell.angle_gamma   90.00
#
_symmetry.space_group_name_H-M   'P 1'
#
loop_
_entity.id
_entity.type
_entity.pdbx_description
1 polymer ?
#
loop_
_entity_poly.entity_id
_entity_poly.type
_entity_poly.pdbx_seq_one_letter_code
_entity_poly.pdbx_strand_id
1 'polypeptide(L)'
;LFSALKDTGTPEIADGLKRAEKAVDVIINMISGRLGLDHDRVLGSKGSLPLLARYVAERGGSVGDHHDRDRLLYWYVHTLLWGRYAGSTETILNQDLDLIETGGLDALINGLRKNRGDLRISPVDFSGSSLGARFYPLLYMLTRVYGARDWDSGLELSANLLGKFSSLHVHHIFPKAQLYKRGHSRGDVNAVANFCFQTQDSNLGIGDKLPEDYFEEVERRNPGALASQWIPMDRGLWQIDRYLDFLAARRELLADAANEFLDSLFSGTMPETAVATAVMERAVDSTRDRPVVEDEEQAIFDCVDWVTKQGLPEGEIVYDLTDPETGQQLAVLDLAWPNGLQEGLSQPVALLINEGQETEDAANKAGFRYFTDVDEFKAYVRREIMAAEETAAVGIPV
;
A
#
# COMPACT_ATOMS: atom_id res chain seq x y z
N LEU A 1 21.24 10.73 -16.56
CA LEU A 1 21.48 9.27 -16.54
C LEU A 1 22.22 8.74 -17.78
N PHE A 2 21.75 8.99 -19.01
CA PHE A 2 22.32 8.36 -20.23
C PHE A 2 23.79 8.72 -20.57
N SER A 3 24.31 9.85 -20.09
CA SER A 3 25.73 10.20 -20.27
C SER A 3 26.68 9.28 -19.51
N ALA A 4 26.25 8.71 -18.38
CA ALA A 4 27.07 7.81 -17.57
C ALA A 4 27.29 6.44 -18.23
N LEU A 5 26.39 6.03 -19.12
CA LEU A 5 26.48 4.76 -19.86
C LEU A 5 27.24 4.88 -21.19
N LYS A 6 27.60 6.11 -21.61
CA LYS A 6 28.20 6.38 -22.91
C LYS A 6 29.51 5.62 -23.13
N ASP A 7 30.28 5.45 -22.07
CA ASP A 7 31.60 4.81 -22.09
C ASP A 7 31.59 3.42 -21.41
N THR A 8 30.40 2.89 -21.06
CA THR A 8 30.25 1.61 -20.37
C THR A 8 30.12 0.47 -21.38
N GLY A 9 31.04 -0.51 -21.32
CA GLY A 9 31.01 -1.67 -22.22
C GLY A 9 29.89 -2.66 -21.89
N THR A 10 29.43 -3.43 -22.89
CA THR A 10 28.42 -4.49 -22.69
C THR A 10 28.73 -5.45 -21.52
N PRO A 11 29.98 -5.92 -21.32
CA PRO A 11 30.29 -6.80 -20.19
C PRO A 11 30.09 -6.14 -18.83
N GLU A 12 30.37 -4.84 -18.73
CA GLU A 12 30.21 -4.06 -17.50
C GLU A 12 28.73 -3.79 -17.20
N ILE A 13 27.92 -3.52 -18.23
CA ILE A 13 26.45 -3.43 -18.09
C ILE A 13 25.88 -4.77 -17.60
N ALA A 14 26.31 -5.88 -18.21
CA ALA A 14 25.83 -7.22 -17.84
C ALA A 14 26.22 -7.60 -16.41
N ASP A 15 27.43 -7.24 -15.95
CA ASP A 15 27.85 -7.44 -14.57
C ASP A 15 27.06 -6.54 -13.61
N GLY A 16 26.86 -5.27 -13.97
CA GLY A 16 26.05 -4.32 -13.20
C GLY A 16 24.62 -4.83 -12.99
N LEU A 17 23.99 -5.39 -14.04
CA LEU A 17 22.65 -5.97 -13.94
C LEU A 17 22.61 -7.14 -12.95
N LYS A 18 23.58 -8.07 -13.02
CA LYS A 18 23.67 -9.20 -12.07
C LYS A 18 23.88 -8.74 -10.63
N ARG A 19 24.64 -7.66 -10.41
CA ARG A 19 24.84 -7.08 -9.08
C ARG A 19 23.54 -6.42 -8.58
N ALA A 20 22.83 -5.72 -9.45
CA ALA A 20 21.54 -5.11 -9.11
C ALA A 20 20.50 -6.17 -8.76
N GLU A 21 20.37 -7.24 -9.55
CA GLU A 21 19.46 -8.36 -9.26
C GLU A 21 19.71 -8.96 -7.87
N LYS A 22 20.97 -9.30 -7.56
CA LYS A 22 21.34 -9.84 -6.24
C LYS A 22 21.04 -8.86 -5.10
N ALA A 23 21.29 -7.57 -5.32
CA ALA A 23 21.01 -6.55 -4.31
C ALA A 23 19.50 -6.44 -4.07
N VAL A 24 18.70 -6.44 -5.13
CA VAL A 24 17.23 -6.43 -5.07
C VAL A 24 16.71 -7.67 -4.34
N ASP A 25 17.27 -8.86 -4.58
CA ASP A 25 16.90 -10.07 -3.84
C ASP A 25 17.17 -9.91 -2.33
N VAL A 26 18.32 -9.37 -1.95
CA VAL A 26 18.64 -9.09 -0.53
C VAL A 26 17.62 -8.12 0.07
N ILE A 27 17.25 -7.08 -0.67
CA ILE A 27 16.33 -6.03 -0.20
C ILE A 27 14.91 -6.56 -0.04
N ILE A 28 14.39 -7.29 -1.03
CA ILE A 28 13.04 -7.84 -0.97
C ILE A 28 12.95 -8.87 0.16
N ASN A 29 13.96 -9.73 0.32
CA ASN A 29 14.00 -10.69 1.43
C ASN A 29 14.07 -9.99 2.78
N MET A 30 14.83 -8.89 2.88
CA MET A 30 14.90 -8.09 4.10
C MET A 30 13.56 -7.41 4.41
N ILE A 31 12.92 -6.78 3.42
CA ILE A 31 11.62 -6.12 3.57
C ILE A 31 10.55 -7.14 3.96
N SER A 32 10.47 -8.27 3.27
CA SER A 32 9.53 -9.35 3.59
C SER A 32 9.80 -9.93 4.99
N GLY A 33 11.06 -10.27 5.31
CA GLY A 33 11.40 -10.92 6.58
C GLY A 33 11.28 -10.01 7.80
N ARG A 34 11.56 -8.70 7.67
CA ARG A 34 11.50 -7.75 8.80
C ARG A 34 10.22 -6.94 8.90
N LEU A 35 9.60 -6.60 7.78
CA LEU A 35 8.38 -5.80 7.75
C LEU A 35 7.14 -6.63 7.42
N GLY A 36 7.30 -7.91 7.08
CA GLY A 36 6.18 -8.76 6.65
C GLY A 36 5.58 -8.37 5.30
N LEU A 37 6.17 -7.39 4.58
CA LEU A 37 5.70 -6.91 3.28
C LEU A 37 6.15 -7.90 2.19
N ASP A 38 5.30 -8.88 1.91
CA ASP A 38 5.64 -10.11 1.19
C ASP A 38 4.97 -10.23 -0.20
N HIS A 39 4.18 -9.24 -0.62
CA HIS A 39 3.59 -9.19 -1.97
C HIS A 39 3.55 -7.78 -2.54
N ASP A 40 3.36 -7.68 -3.86
CA ASP A 40 3.42 -6.45 -4.65
C ASP A 40 2.42 -5.36 -4.22
N ARG A 41 1.20 -5.72 -3.81
CA ARG A 41 0.19 -4.74 -3.34
C ARG A 41 0.56 -4.04 -2.03
N VAL A 42 1.45 -4.61 -1.21
CA VAL A 42 1.94 -3.98 0.03
C VAL A 42 3.40 -3.53 -0.09
N LEU A 43 4.12 -3.99 -1.12
CA LEU A 43 5.46 -3.52 -1.48
C LEU A 43 5.39 -2.20 -2.25
N GLY A 44 5.15 -1.11 -1.53
CA GLY A 44 5.14 0.23 -2.12
C GLY A 44 6.53 0.88 -2.21
N SER A 45 6.55 2.15 -2.64
CA SER A 45 7.79 2.93 -2.84
C SER A 45 8.83 2.24 -3.76
N LYS A 46 8.38 1.62 -4.86
CA LYS A 46 9.27 0.92 -5.81
C LYS A 46 10.43 1.81 -6.32
N GLY A 47 10.21 3.12 -6.42
CA GLY A 47 11.24 4.11 -6.77
C GLY A 47 12.40 4.24 -5.77
N SER A 48 12.27 3.71 -4.55
CA SER A 48 13.35 3.63 -3.56
C SER A 48 14.31 2.46 -3.80
N LEU A 49 13.86 1.40 -4.49
CA LEU A 49 14.62 0.17 -4.69
C LEU A 49 15.98 0.39 -5.37
N PRO A 50 16.13 1.28 -6.38
CA PRO A 50 17.44 1.57 -6.97
C PRO A 50 18.46 2.11 -5.96
N LEU A 51 18.04 3.00 -5.04
CA LEU A 51 18.91 3.51 -3.98
C LEU A 51 19.31 2.42 -3.01
N LEU A 52 18.33 1.61 -2.56
CA LEU A 52 18.59 0.49 -1.68
C LEU A 52 19.55 -0.51 -2.34
N ALA A 53 19.36 -0.81 -3.62
CA ALA A 53 20.20 -1.73 -4.39
C ALA A 53 21.64 -1.22 -4.47
N ARG A 54 21.81 0.08 -4.73
CA ARG A 54 23.12 0.71 -4.72
C ARG A 54 23.79 0.63 -3.34
N TYR A 55 23.06 0.95 -2.27
CA TYR A 55 23.58 0.90 -0.90
C TYR A 55 24.10 -0.50 -0.54
N VAL A 56 23.35 -1.55 -0.88
CA VAL A 56 23.75 -2.95 -0.68
C VAL A 56 24.95 -3.33 -1.55
N ALA A 57 24.95 -2.93 -2.82
CA ALA A 57 26.03 -3.25 -3.76
C ALA A 57 27.37 -2.61 -3.35
N GLU A 58 27.37 -1.36 -2.92
CA GLU A 58 28.58 -0.65 -2.47
C GLU A 58 29.16 -1.24 -1.18
N ARG A 59 28.34 -1.94 -0.40
CA ARG A 59 28.72 -2.64 0.83
C ARG A 59 28.99 -4.14 0.61
N GLY A 60 29.27 -4.54 -0.61
CA GLY A 60 29.65 -5.93 -0.95
C GLY A 60 28.50 -6.93 -0.83
N GLY A 61 27.26 -6.49 -0.98
CA GLY A 61 26.06 -7.34 -0.89
C GLY A 61 25.45 -7.46 0.50
N SER A 62 25.86 -6.60 1.45
CA SER A 62 25.32 -6.59 2.81
C SER A 62 24.69 -5.24 3.17
N VAL A 63 23.69 -5.27 4.05
CA VAL A 63 22.97 -4.10 4.57
C VAL A 63 23.66 -3.45 5.77
N GLY A 64 24.84 -3.96 6.17
CA GLY A 64 25.57 -3.50 7.35
C GLY A 64 25.21 -4.29 8.61
N ASP A 65 25.32 -3.67 9.77
CA ASP A 65 24.88 -4.26 11.03
C ASP A 65 23.35 -4.15 11.21
N HIS A 66 22.83 -4.72 12.30
CA HIS A 66 21.39 -4.73 12.55
C HIS A 66 20.81 -3.31 12.73
N HIS A 67 21.61 -2.37 13.24
CA HIS A 67 21.18 -1.00 13.48
C HIS A 67 21.08 -0.21 12.16
N ASP A 68 22.07 -0.32 11.28
CA ASP A 68 22.03 0.26 9.94
C ASP A 68 20.88 -0.33 9.11
N ARG A 69 20.66 -1.65 9.18
CA ARG A 69 19.55 -2.34 8.54
C ARG A 69 18.20 -1.76 8.97
N ASP A 70 17.95 -1.68 10.28
CA ASP A 70 16.66 -1.26 10.82
C ASP A 70 16.39 0.23 10.52
N ARG A 71 17.43 1.06 10.51
CA ARG A 71 17.33 2.48 10.09
C ARG A 71 17.12 2.66 8.60
N LEU A 72 17.69 1.80 7.77
CA LEU A 72 17.41 1.78 6.33
C LEU A 72 15.94 1.41 6.09
N LEU A 73 15.41 0.43 6.84
CA LEU A 73 13.99 0.06 6.81
C LEU A 73 13.09 1.18 7.34
N TYR A 74 13.48 1.88 8.40
CA TYR A 74 12.78 3.08 8.88
C TYR A 74 12.64 4.13 7.77
N TRP A 75 13.74 4.40 7.05
CA TRP A 75 13.71 5.31 5.92
C TRP A 75 12.75 4.82 4.81
N TYR A 76 12.86 3.55 4.41
CA TYR A 76 12.01 2.92 3.40
C TYR A 76 10.51 3.01 3.74
N VAL A 77 10.14 2.71 5.00
CA VAL A 77 8.74 2.84 5.43
C VAL A 77 8.26 4.27 5.26
N HIS A 78 9.07 5.28 5.58
CA HIS A 78 8.67 6.67 5.35
C HIS A 78 8.64 7.07 3.87
N THR A 79 9.45 6.49 2.99
CA THR A 79 9.33 6.75 1.55
C THR A 79 8.04 6.18 0.98
N LEU A 80 7.54 5.08 1.55
CA LEU A 80 6.24 4.48 1.27
C LEU A 80 5.09 5.36 1.77
N LEU A 81 5.06 5.67 3.06
CA LEU A 81 3.95 6.42 3.69
C LEU A 81 3.72 7.79 3.06
N TRP A 82 4.79 8.47 2.66
CA TRP A 82 4.73 9.85 2.19
C TRP A 82 4.82 9.99 0.67
N GLY A 83 4.76 8.87 -0.07
CA GLY A 83 4.77 8.90 -1.53
C GLY A 83 6.01 9.61 -2.09
N ARG A 84 7.19 9.43 -1.47
CA ARG A 84 8.42 10.18 -1.79
C ARG A 84 8.79 10.12 -3.28
N TYR A 85 8.48 9.00 -3.93
CA TYR A 85 8.76 8.73 -5.34
C TYR A 85 7.49 8.70 -6.22
N ALA A 86 6.37 9.30 -5.79
CA ALA A 86 5.13 9.27 -6.57
C ALA A 86 5.14 10.26 -7.76
N GLY A 87 5.93 11.33 -7.70
CA GLY A 87 6.03 12.35 -8.75
C GLY A 87 7.35 12.33 -9.51
N SER A 88 8.27 13.24 -9.16
CA SER A 88 9.57 13.41 -9.82
C SER A 88 10.61 12.36 -9.39
N THR A 89 10.33 11.08 -9.65
CA THR A 89 11.13 9.93 -9.20
C THR A 89 12.62 10.09 -9.47
N GLU A 90 13.04 10.47 -10.68
CA GLU A 90 14.46 10.62 -11.01
C GLU A 90 15.14 11.75 -10.22
N THR A 91 14.46 12.90 -10.10
CA THR A 91 14.99 14.05 -9.36
C THR A 91 15.17 13.73 -7.89
N ILE A 92 14.16 13.11 -7.28
CA ILE A 92 14.21 12.71 -5.86
C ILE A 92 15.26 11.60 -5.64
N LEU A 93 15.35 10.63 -6.56
CA LEU A 93 16.37 9.59 -6.49
C LEU A 93 17.78 10.17 -6.53
N ASN A 94 18.07 11.11 -7.44
CA ASN A 94 19.39 11.77 -7.48
C ASN A 94 19.69 12.52 -6.18
N GLN A 95 18.72 13.25 -5.62
CA GLN A 95 18.90 13.94 -4.33
C GLN A 95 19.20 12.96 -3.19
N ASP A 96 18.49 11.83 -3.14
CA ASP A 96 18.70 10.82 -2.11
C ASP A 96 20.04 10.09 -2.25
N LEU A 97 20.48 9.85 -3.49
CA LEU A 97 21.81 9.33 -3.79
C LEU A 97 22.91 10.29 -3.31
N ASP A 98 22.78 11.59 -3.56
CA ASP A 98 23.73 12.60 -3.07
C ASP A 98 23.75 12.65 -1.53
N LEU A 99 22.59 12.56 -0.89
CA LEU A 99 22.48 12.57 0.58
C LEU A 99 23.18 11.36 1.21
N ILE A 100 22.94 10.15 0.69
CA ILE A 100 23.52 8.94 1.25
C ILE A 100 25.03 8.87 1.00
N GLU A 101 25.52 9.39 -0.13
CA GLU A 101 26.97 9.49 -0.42
C GLU A 101 27.68 10.47 0.52
N THR A 102 27.08 11.63 0.77
CA THR A 102 27.74 12.72 1.51
C THR A 102 27.64 12.57 3.02
N GLY A 103 26.57 11.98 3.54
CA GLY A 103 26.32 11.90 4.99
C GLY A 103 25.64 10.62 5.45
N GLY A 104 25.62 9.57 4.63
CA GLY A 104 25.09 8.26 4.98
C GLY A 104 23.60 8.27 5.34
N LEU A 105 23.20 7.29 6.15
CA LEU A 105 21.80 7.11 6.55
C LEU A 105 21.25 8.29 7.37
N ASP A 106 22.09 8.96 8.17
CA ASP A 106 21.69 10.15 8.92
C ASP A 106 21.25 11.27 7.99
N ALA A 107 22.02 11.56 6.94
CA ALA A 107 21.66 12.58 5.96
C ALA A 107 20.39 12.22 5.20
N LEU A 108 20.23 10.94 4.84
CA LEU A 108 19.06 10.43 4.14
C LEU A 108 17.77 10.56 4.97
N ILE A 109 17.80 10.13 6.24
CA ILE A 109 16.67 10.28 7.17
C ILE A 109 16.37 11.76 7.46
N ASN A 110 17.40 12.58 7.66
CA ASN A 110 17.20 14.02 7.85
C ASN A 110 16.65 14.71 6.59
N GLY A 111 16.92 14.16 5.40
CA GLY A 111 16.30 14.59 4.14
C GLY A 111 14.78 14.44 4.15
N LEU A 112 14.25 13.37 4.74
CA LEU A 112 12.81 13.19 4.93
C LEU A 112 12.22 14.28 5.83
N ARG A 113 12.87 14.54 6.97
CA ARG A 113 12.45 15.56 7.94
C ARG A 113 12.46 16.97 7.38
N LYS A 114 13.42 17.29 6.50
CA LYS A 114 13.46 18.60 5.82
C LYS A 114 12.28 18.79 4.85
N ASN A 115 11.79 17.71 4.25
CA ASN A 115 10.70 17.77 3.29
C ASN A 115 9.32 17.78 3.97
N ARG A 116 9.12 16.93 4.99
CA ARG A 116 7.83 16.75 5.67
C ARG A 116 7.70 17.50 7.00
N GLY A 117 8.81 17.78 7.67
CA GLY A 117 8.83 18.18 9.07
C GLY A 117 8.83 16.96 9.99
N ASP A 118 7.79 16.82 10.81
CA ASP A 118 7.66 15.68 11.72
C ASP A 118 7.38 14.38 10.94
N LEU A 119 8.01 13.29 11.37
CA LEU A 119 7.81 11.95 10.82
C LEU A 119 6.85 11.10 11.66
N ARG A 120 6.40 11.60 12.83
CA ARG A 120 5.38 10.90 13.61
C ARG A 120 4.10 10.70 12.80
N ILE A 121 3.48 9.56 13.06
CA ILE A 121 2.17 9.19 12.54
C ILE A 121 1.12 9.70 13.51
N SER A 122 0.08 10.31 12.97
CA SER A 122 -1.07 10.82 13.70
C SER A 122 -2.31 9.98 13.40
N PRO A 123 -3.36 10.02 14.25
CA PRO A 123 -4.60 9.28 13.98
C PRO A 123 -5.24 9.64 12.63
N VAL A 124 -5.08 10.88 12.16
CA VAL A 124 -5.64 11.33 10.88
C VAL A 124 -4.93 10.68 9.67
N ASP A 125 -3.71 10.17 9.80
CA ASP A 125 -3.04 9.46 8.72
C ASP A 125 -3.73 8.12 8.38
N PHE A 126 -4.49 7.55 9.33
CA PHE A 126 -5.35 6.37 9.12
C PHE A 126 -6.79 6.74 8.69
N SER A 127 -7.00 7.94 8.13
CA SER A 127 -8.30 8.37 7.58
C SER A 127 -8.59 7.79 6.19
N GLY A 128 -7.56 7.32 5.48
CA GLY A 128 -7.69 6.78 4.12
C GLY A 128 -8.71 5.64 4.03
N SER A 129 -9.34 5.53 2.85
CA SER A 129 -10.57 4.75 2.68
C SER A 129 -10.52 3.70 1.56
N SER A 130 -9.38 3.03 1.38
CA SER A 130 -9.26 1.88 0.48
C SER A 130 -8.01 1.04 0.77
N LEU A 131 -7.86 -0.04 0.00
CA LEU A 131 -6.64 -0.85 -0.04
C LEU A 131 -5.47 -0.19 -0.79
N GLY A 132 -5.73 0.86 -1.58
CA GLY A 132 -4.70 1.70 -2.19
C GLY A 132 -4.24 2.85 -1.29
N ALA A 133 -4.91 3.08 -0.15
CA ALA A 133 -4.51 4.11 0.80
C ALA A 133 -3.07 3.87 1.29
N ARG A 134 -2.27 4.93 1.38
CA ARG A 134 -0.84 4.86 1.75
C ARG A 134 -0.58 4.18 3.09
N PHE A 135 -1.58 4.16 3.98
CA PHE A 135 -1.53 3.58 5.31
C PHE A 135 -2.06 2.14 5.39
N TYR A 136 -2.65 1.60 4.32
CA TYR A 136 -3.03 0.18 4.27
C TYR A 136 -1.82 -0.77 4.36
N PRO A 137 -0.72 -0.58 3.62
CA PRO A 137 0.48 -1.40 3.77
C PRO A 137 1.06 -1.35 5.18
N LEU A 138 0.91 -0.23 5.89
CA LEU A 138 1.31 -0.11 7.28
C LEU A 138 0.42 -0.94 8.21
N LEU A 139 -0.91 -0.95 8.03
CA LEU A 139 -1.79 -1.84 8.77
C LEU A 139 -1.42 -3.32 8.54
N TYR A 140 -1.12 -3.71 7.30
CA TYR A 140 -0.65 -5.05 6.96
C TYR A 140 0.69 -5.37 7.65
N MET A 141 1.67 -4.46 7.56
CA MET A 141 2.96 -4.59 8.24
C MET A 141 2.77 -4.79 9.74
N LEU A 142 1.98 -3.93 10.40
CA LEU A 142 1.72 -4.02 11.84
C LEU A 142 1.12 -5.39 12.20
N THR A 143 0.15 -5.86 11.42
CA THR A 143 -0.47 -7.18 11.58
C THR A 143 0.58 -8.30 11.58
N ARG A 144 1.55 -8.24 10.66
CA ARG A 144 2.62 -9.24 10.54
C ARG A 144 3.66 -9.12 11.66
N VAL A 145 4.15 -7.92 11.96
CA VAL A 145 5.28 -7.71 12.89
C VAL A 145 4.88 -7.84 14.36
N TYR A 146 3.64 -7.49 14.71
CA TYR A 146 3.12 -7.66 16.07
C TYR A 146 2.44 -9.00 16.32
N GLY A 147 2.41 -9.89 15.32
CA GLY A 147 1.82 -11.21 15.47
C GLY A 147 0.32 -11.15 15.80
N ALA A 148 -0.42 -10.33 15.05
CA ALA A 148 -1.87 -10.25 15.12
C ALA A 148 -2.50 -11.64 15.02
N ARG A 149 -3.59 -11.88 15.76
CA ARG A 149 -4.21 -13.20 15.86
C ARG A 149 -5.55 -13.25 15.13
N ASP A 150 -5.78 -14.39 14.49
CA ASP A 150 -7.07 -14.78 13.94
C ASP A 150 -8.10 -14.92 15.07
N TRP A 151 -9.31 -14.38 14.85
CA TRP A 151 -10.31 -14.26 15.90
C TRP A 151 -11.03 -15.58 16.23
N ASP A 152 -11.06 -16.54 15.31
CA ASP A 152 -11.67 -17.85 15.56
C ASP A 152 -10.66 -18.83 16.15
N SER A 153 -9.52 -19.00 15.49
CA SER A 153 -8.51 -19.99 15.84
C SER A 153 -7.52 -19.52 16.92
N GLY A 154 -7.39 -18.21 17.14
CA GLY A 154 -6.40 -17.62 18.04
C GLY A 154 -4.95 -17.73 17.55
N LEU A 155 -4.74 -18.27 16.34
CA LEU A 155 -3.42 -18.44 15.74
C LEU A 155 -2.89 -17.10 15.22
N GLU A 156 -1.57 -16.93 15.29
CA GLU A 156 -0.89 -15.78 14.71
C GLU A 156 -1.01 -15.80 13.19
N LEU A 157 -1.40 -14.66 12.61
CA LEU A 157 -1.54 -14.39 11.19
C LEU A 157 -0.18 -14.22 10.49
N SER A 158 0.69 -15.21 10.65
CA SER A 158 2.05 -15.22 10.11
C SER A 158 2.10 -15.76 8.67
N ALA A 159 3.13 -15.36 7.91
CA ALA A 159 3.42 -15.88 6.58
C ALA A 159 3.87 -17.36 6.55
N ASN A 160 3.93 -18.02 7.72
CA ASN A 160 4.32 -19.42 7.88
C ASN A 160 3.12 -20.34 8.13
N LEU A 161 1.89 -19.81 8.19
CA LEU A 161 0.69 -20.64 8.32
C LEU A 161 0.51 -21.51 7.06
N LEU A 162 0.48 -22.83 7.26
CA LEU A 162 0.36 -23.84 6.20
C LEU A 162 -1.11 -24.31 6.05
N GLY A 163 -1.66 -24.20 4.84
CA GLY A 163 -3.00 -24.71 4.52
C GLY A 163 -3.62 -23.99 3.31
N LYS A 164 -4.67 -24.56 2.70
CA LYS A 164 -5.39 -23.87 1.60
C LYS A 164 -6.28 -22.72 2.12
N PHE A 165 -6.63 -22.76 3.41
CA PHE A 165 -7.50 -21.80 4.10
C PHE A 165 -6.72 -20.80 4.98
N SER A 166 -5.38 -20.87 4.98
CA SER A 166 -4.52 -19.95 5.75
C SER A 166 -4.21 -18.65 5.02
N SER A 167 -4.77 -18.43 3.83
CA SER A 167 -4.66 -17.14 3.13
C SER A 167 -5.32 -16.05 3.97
N LEU A 168 -4.68 -14.89 4.01
CA LEU A 168 -5.24 -13.71 4.64
C LEU A 168 -6.46 -13.22 3.85
N HIS A 169 -7.46 -12.75 4.56
CA HIS A 169 -8.61 -12.05 4.01
C HIS A 169 -8.73 -10.71 4.71
N VAL A 170 -8.98 -9.66 3.94
CA VAL A 170 -9.41 -8.39 4.51
C VAL A 170 -10.83 -8.57 5.04
N HIS A 171 -11.02 -8.23 6.31
CA HIS A 171 -12.31 -8.27 6.99
C HIS A 171 -12.72 -6.86 7.40
N HIS A 172 -13.90 -6.42 6.96
CA HIS A 172 -14.54 -5.21 7.44
C HIS A 172 -15.14 -5.48 8.82
N ILE A 173 -14.53 -4.89 9.85
CA ILE A 173 -14.90 -5.09 11.25
C ILE A 173 -16.40 -4.81 11.44
N PHE A 174 -16.84 -3.65 10.95
CA PHE A 174 -18.26 -3.37 10.74
C PHE A 174 -18.63 -3.72 9.30
N PRO A 175 -19.59 -4.64 9.07
CA PRO A 175 -19.92 -5.12 7.73
C PRO A 175 -20.44 -4.00 6.81
N LYS A 176 -19.93 -3.94 5.57
CA LYS A 176 -20.32 -2.93 4.57
C LYS A 176 -21.83 -2.83 4.40
N ALA A 177 -22.50 -3.95 4.23
CA ALA A 177 -23.94 -4.01 4.00
C ALA A 177 -24.75 -3.39 5.16
N GLN A 178 -24.25 -3.47 6.40
CA GLN A 178 -24.91 -2.88 7.57
C GLN A 178 -24.66 -1.38 7.68
N LEU A 179 -23.47 -0.93 7.29
CA LEU A 179 -23.09 0.47 7.27
C LEU A 179 -23.81 1.24 6.14
N TYR A 180 -23.86 0.70 4.92
CA TYR A 180 -24.59 1.32 3.82
C TYR A 180 -26.09 1.46 4.10
N LYS A 181 -26.72 0.47 4.75
CA LYS A 181 -28.12 0.56 5.21
C LYS A 181 -28.38 1.73 6.16
N ARG A 182 -27.35 2.24 6.84
CA ARG A 182 -27.40 3.36 7.78
C ARG A 182 -26.91 4.67 7.17
N GLY A 183 -26.64 4.69 5.87
CA GLY A 183 -26.25 5.90 5.14
C GLY A 183 -24.80 6.33 5.35
N HIS A 184 -23.93 5.44 5.83
CA HIS A 184 -22.50 5.72 5.86
C HIS A 184 -21.95 5.86 4.44
N SER A 185 -21.04 6.81 4.27
CA SER A 185 -20.37 7.03 3.00
C SER A 185 -19.46 5.84 2.67
N ARG A 186 -19.17 5.62 1.38
CA ARG A 186 -18.18 4.62 0.95
C ARG A 186 -16.81 4.86 1.59
N GLY A 187 -16.42 6.13 1.76
CA GLY A 187 -15.22 6.54 2.48
C GLY A 187 -15.19 6.04 3.92
N ASP A 188 -16.31 6.18 4.64
CA ASP A 188 -16.43 5.65 6.00
C ASP A 188 -16.41 4.12 5.99
N VAL A 189 -17.15 3.47 5.10
CA VAL A 189 -17.26 2.01 5.00
C VAL A 189 -15.91 1.35 4.73
N ASN A 190 -15.14 1.92 3.81
CA ASN A 190 -13.85 1.42 3.37
C ASN A 190 -12.67 2.06 4.14
N ALA A 191 -12.93 2.71 5.27
CA ALA A 191 -11.87 3.26 6.11
C ALA A 191 -10.84 2.16 6.46
N VAL A 192 -9.54 2.46 6.36
CA VAL A 192 -8.47 1.53 6.78
C VAL A 192 -8.66 1.12 8.24
N ALA A 193 -9.15 2.04 9.09
CA ALA A 193 -9.50 1.77 10.48
C ALA A 193 -10.75 0.87 10.66
N ASN A 194 -11.47 0.50 9.59
CA ASN A 194 -12.50 -0.54 9.59
C ASN A 194 -11.94 -1.90 9.11
N PHE A 195 -10.68 -1.99 8.68
CA PHE A 195 -10.10 -3.23 8.17
C PHE A 195 -9.33 -3.98 9.25
N CYS A 196 -9.46 -5.29 9.28
CA CYS A 196 -8.55 -6.19 9.97
C CYS A 196 -8.26 -7.41 9.08
N PHE A 197 -7.39 -8.31 9.52
CA PHE A 197 -7.07 -9.51 8.75
C PHE A 197 -7.56 -10.75 9.48
N GLN A 198 -8.16 -11.66 8.73
CA GLN A 198 -8.61 -12.96 9.24
C GLN A 198 -8.18 -14.05 8.26
N THR A 199 -8.19 -15.30 8.69
CA THR A 199 -8.14 -16.42 7.75
C THR A 199 -9.45 -16.51 6.95
N GLN A 200 -9.42 -17.22 5.82
CA GLN A 200 -10.61 -17.40 4.98
C GLN A 200 -11.81 -17.96 5.75
N ASP A 201 -11.58 -19.02 6.54
CA ASP A 201 -12.63 -19.70 7.30
C ASP A 201 -13.25 -18.78 8.36
N SER A 202 -12.41 -18.03 9.07
CA SER A 202 -12.85 -17.04 10.06
C SER A 202 -13.66 -15.92 9.43
N ASN A 203 -13.20 -15.37 8.31
CA ASN A 203 -13.91 -14.30 7.59
C ASN A 203 -15.30 -14.77 7.13
N LEU A 204 -15.39 -15.97 6.55
CA LEU A 204 -16.66 -16.55 6.12
C LEU A 204 -17.58 -16.90 7.30
N GLY A 205 -17.03 -17.34 8.42
CA GLY A 205 -17.79 -17.70 9.63
C GLY A 205 -18.38 -16.49 10.37
N ILE A 206 -17.71 -15.34 10.31
CA ILE A 206 -18.22 -14.07 10.84
C ILE A 206 -19.33 -13.54 9.92
N GLY A 207 -19.06 -13.40 8.62
CA GLY A 207 -20.03 -12.91 7.65
C GLY A 207 -20.45 -11.46 7.92
N ASP A 208 -21.75 -11.19 7.93
CA ASP A 208 -22.33 -9.85 8.08
C ASP A 208 -22.79 -9.51 9.51
N LYS A 209 -22.29 -10.25 10.51
CA LYS A 209 -22.58 -10.02 11.94
C LYS A 209 -21.98 -8.70 12.41
N LEU A 210 -22.68 -8.00 13.30
CA LEU A 210 -22.16 -6.78 13.90
C LEU A 210 -21.15 -7.10 15.00
N PRO A 211 -20.14 -6.25 15.24
CA PRO A 211 -19.19 -6.44 16.34
C PRO A 211 -19.83 -6.73 17.70
N GLU A 212 -20.93 -6.02 18.03
CA GLU A 212 -21.74 -6.25 19.23
C GLU A 212 -22.27 -7.70 19.40
N ASP A 213 -22.40 -8.45 18.30
CA ASP A 213 -22.90 -9.83 18.30
C ASP A 213 -21.80 -10.89 18.51
N TYR A 214 -20.55 -10.61 18.12
CA TYR A 214 -19.49 -11.63 18.08
C TYR A 214 -18.21 -11.29 18.85
N PHE A 215 -17.94 -10.02 19.16
CA PHE A 215 -16.70 -9.63 19.86
C PHE A 215 -16.56 -10.24 21.25
N GLU A 216 -17.63 -10.30 22.05
CA GLU A 216 -17.59 -10.95 23.37
C GLU A 216 -17.21 -12.43 23.26
N GLU A 217 -17.72 -13.10 22.22
CA GLU A 217 -17.43 -14.51 21.99
C GLU A 217 -15.99 -14.73 21.52
N VAL A 218 -15.46 -13.85 20.66
CA VAL A 218 -14.05 -13.85 20.27
C VAL A 218 -13.16 -13.68 21.49
N GLU A 219 -13.41 -12.68 22.33
CA GLU A 219 -12.58 -12.41 23.51
C GLU A 219 -12.70 -13.53 24.56
N ARG A 220 -13.88 -14.14 24.69
CA ARG A 220 -14.07 -15.30 25.59
C ARG A 220 -13.29 -16.53 25.12
N ARG A 221 -13.24 -16.78 23.81
CA ARG A 221 -12.59 -17.95 23.21
C ARG A 221 -11.08 -17.77 23.11
N ASN A 222 -10.66 -16.58 22.66
CA ASN A 222 -9.29 -16.22 22.37
C ASN A 222 -8.95 -14.87 23.03
N PRO A 223 -8.75 -14.83 24.36
CA PRO A 223 -8.43 -13.59 25.07
C PRO A 223 -7.24 -12.85 24.45
N GLY A 224 -7.42 -11.55 24.19
CA GLY A 224 -6.43 -10.68 23.56
C GLY A 224 -6.39 -10.73 22.03
N ALA A 225 -7.20 -11.56 21.36
CA ALA A 225 -7.25 -11.59 19.89
C ALA A 225 -7.74 -10.26 19.30
N LEU A 226 -8.75 -9.64 19.91
CA LEU A 226 -9.24 -8.30 19.52
C LEU A 226 -8.15 -7.25 19.73
N ALA A 227 -7.53 -7.23 20.91
CA ALA A 227 -6.46 -6.28 21.24
C ALA A 227 -5.24 -6.43 20.31
N SER A 228 -4.93 -7.65 19.84
CA SER A 228 -3.84 -7.91 18.89
C SER A 228 -4.04 -7.28 17.51
N GLN A 229 -5.26 -6.82 17.20
CA GLN A 229 -5.60 -6.11 15.96
C GLN A 229 -6.09 -4.67 16.23
N TRP A 230 -5.69 -4.11 17.37
CA TRP A 230 -5.99 -2.74 17.80
C TRP A 230 -7.49 -2.42 17.84
N ILE A 231 -8.30 -3.39 18.25
CA ILE A 231 -9.72 -3.15 18.51
C ILE A 231 -9.87 -2.39 19.83
N PRO A 232 -10.55 -1.23 19.86
CA PRO A 232 -10.88 -0.55 21.10
C PRO A 232 -11.66 -1.46 22.05
N MET A 233 -11.18 -1.64 23.28
CA MET A 233 -11.78 -2.56 24.26
C MET A 233 -12.92 -1.93 25.08
N ASP A 234 -13.27 -0.67 24.82
CA ASP A 234 -14.51 -0.08 25.31
C ASP A 234 -15.69 -0.69 24.56
N ARG A 235 -16.44 -1.56 25.24
CA ARG A 235 -17.62 -2.25 24.71
C ARG A 235 -18.69 -1.31 24.15
N GLY A 236 -18.75 -0.06 24.64
CA GLY A 236 -19.67 0.94 24.11
C GLY A 236 -19.37 1.31 22.65
N LEU A 237 -18.14 1.12 22.19
CA LEU A 237 -17.70 1.38 20.81
C LEU A 237 -18.00 0.22 19.85
N TRP A 238 -18.43 -0.94 20.35
CA TRP A 238 -18.76 -2.09 19.49
C TRP A 238 -20.15 -1.97 18.85
N GLN A 239 -20.94 -0.99 19.32
CA GLN A 239 -22.27 -0.74 18.79
C GLN A 239 -22.20 -0.04 17.44
N ILE A 240 -23.00 -0.47 16.48
CA ILE A 240 -23.01 0.14 15.13
C ILE A 240 -23.35 1.62 15.14
N ASP A 241 -24.19 2.08 16.06
CA ASP A 241 -24.54 3.51 16.20
C ASP A 241 -23.35 4.36 16.69
N ARG A 242 -22.27 3.72 17.14
CA ARG A 242 -21.01 4.34 17.59
C ARG A 242 -19.86 4.13 16.59
N TYR A 243 -20.17 3.74 15.35
CA TYR A 243 -19.18 3.38 14.33
C TYR A 243 -18.08 4.45 14.11
N LEU A 244 -18.46 5.72 13.97
CA LEU A 244 -17.47 6.78 13.73
C LEU A 244 -16.56 7.02 14.95
N ASP A 245 -17.10 6.84 16.17
CA ASP A 245 -16.31 6.92 17.40
C ASP A 245 -15.37 5.71 17.52
N PHE A 246 -15.80 4.52 17.08
CA PHE A 246 -14.95 3.34 16.98
C PHE A 246 -13.76 3.61 16.04
N LEU A 247 -14.02 4.16 14.85
CA LEU A 247 -12.94 4.51 13.91
C LEU A 247 -11.96 5.50 14.54
N ALA A 248 -12.45 6.53 15.23
CA ALA A 248 -11.60 7.50 15.90
C ALA A 248 -10.68 6.85 16.95
N ALA A 249 -11.25 6.05 17.86
CA ALA A 249 -10.49 5.36 18.90
C ALA A 249 -9.49 4.35 18.31
N ARG A 250 -9.88 3.62 17.26
CA ARG A 250 -8.99 2.66 16.59
C ARG A 250 -7.82 3.34 15.89
N ARG A 251 -8.04 4.51 15.27
CA ARG A 251 -6.98 5.30 14.64
C ARG A 251 -5.92 5.74 15.65
N GLU A 252 -6.30 6.08 16.88
CA GLU A 252 -5.35 6.38 17.96
C GLU A 252 -4.47 5.16 18.27
N LEU A 253 -5.09 4.00 18.51
CA LEU A 253 -4.35 2.76 18.79
C LEU A 253 -3.39 2.36 17.67
N LEU A 254 -3.82 2.51 16.41
CA LEU A 254 -3.00 2.22 15.23
C LEU A 254 -1.83 3.20 15.10
N ALA A 255 -2.06 4.50 15.33
CA ALA A 255 -1.01 5.51 15.29
C ALA A 255 0.04 5.28 16.39
N ASP A 256 -0.39 4.94 17.59
CA ASP A 256 0.52 4.63 18.70
C ASP A 256 1.39 3.41 18.38
N ALA A 257 0.78 2.30 17.93
CA ALA A 257 1.51 1.09 17.57
C ALA A 257 2.46 1.29 16.38
N ALA A 258 2.06 2.09 15.39
CA ALA A 258 2.90 2.44 14.26
C ALA A 258 4.12 3.26 14.69
N ASN A 259 3.94 4.25 15.56
CA ASN A 259 5.05 5.04 16.08
C ASN A 259 5.97 4.20 16.97
N GLU A 260 5.45 3.32 17.83
CA GLU A 260 6.25 2.41 18.64
C GLU A 260 7.14 1.53 17.75
N PHE A 261 6.57 0.98 16.69
CA PHE A 261 7.30 0.19 15.72
C PHE A 261 8.39 1.00 15.01
N LEU A 262 8.05 2.19 14.49
CA LEU A 262 9.00 3.07 13.83
C LEU A 262 10.12 3.55 14.76
N ASP A 263 9.81 3.86 16.02
CA ASP A 263 10.79 4.24 17.03
C ASP A 263 11.75 3.06 17.32
N SER A 264 11.24 1.82 17.30
CA SER A 264 12.06 0.60 17.46
C SER A 264 12.98 0.33 16.27
N LEU A 265 12.53 0.61 15.03
CA LEU A 265 13.38 0.55 13.83
C LEU A 265 14.46 1.63 13.85
N PHE A 266 14.10 2.85 14.23
CA PHE A 266 15.03 3.98 14.26
C PHE A 266 16.13 3.79 15.32
N SER A 267 15.78 3.22 16.47
CA SER A 267 16.72 2.93 17.57
C SER A 267 17.44 1.58 17.45
N GLY A 268 17.03 0.72 16.52
CA GLY A 268 17.59 -0.62 16.32
C GLY A 268 17.30 -1.59 17.46
N THR A 269 16.19 -1.41 18.18
CA THR A 269 15.79 -2.27 19.31
C THR A 269 14.79 -3.37 18.92
N MET A 270 14.47 -3.49 17.63
CA MET A 270 13.60 -4.54 17.10
C MET A 270 14.16 -5.93 17.41
N PRO A 271 13.42 -6.79 18.14
CA PRO A 271 13.85 -8.16 18.41
C PRO A 271 14.14 -8.90 17.10
N GLU A 272 15.23 -9.65 16.99
CA GLU A 272 15.48 -10.48 15.81
C GLU A 272 14.37 -11.53 15.66
N THR A 273 13.68 -11.50 14.53
CA THR A 273 12.74 -12.54 14.16
C THR A 273 13.57 -13.77 13.81
N ALA A 274 13.26 -14.92 14.39
CA ALA A 274 13.93 -16.16 14.00
C ALA A 274 13.78 -16.34 12.50
N VAL A 275 14.91 -16.41 11.78
CA VAL A 275 14.95 -16.49 10.32
C VAL A 275 14.11 -17.69 9.89
N ALA A 276 12.90 -17.43 9.40
CA ALA A 276 12.17 -18.44 8.65
C ALA A 276 13.01 -18.71 7.41
N THR A 277 13.38 -19.98 7.23
CA THR A 277 14.23 -20.51 6.16
C THR A 277 14.08 -19.75 4.85
N ALA A 278 15.22 -19.38 4.27
CA ALA A 278 15.35 -18.56 3.07
C ALA A 278 14.25 -18.81 2.04
N VAL A 279 13.60 -17.71 1.63
CA VAL A 279 12.49 -17.63 0.67
C VAL A 279 12.80 -18.30 -0.69
N MET A 280 14.06 -18.68 -0.95
CA MET A 280 14.52 -19.30 -2.20
C MET A 280 13.96 -20.70 -2.50
N GLU A 281 13.40 -21.44 -1.54
CA GLU A 281 12.81 -22.78 -1.79
C GLU A 281 11.29 -22.81 -1.87
N ARG A 282 10.60 -21.67 -1.67
CA ARG A 282 9.15 -21.62 -1.82
C ARG A 282 8.81 -21.67 -3.31
N ALA A 283 8.14 -22.73 -3.75
CA ALA A 283 7.44 -22.71 -5.04
C ALA A 283 6.50 -21.50 -5.03
N VAL A 284 6.85 -20.50 -5.84
CA VAL A 284 6.19 -19.20 -5.91
C VAL A 284 4.80 -19.38 -6.47
N ASP A 285 3.84 -19.67 -5.58
CA ASP A 285 2.45 -19.41 -5.86
C ASP A 285 2.15 -18.00 -5.33
N SER A 286 2.54 -16.99 -6.11
CA SER A 286 2.42 -15.56 -5.79
C SER A 286 0.99 -15.09 -5.51
N THR A 287 0.01 -15.98 -5.69
CA THR A 287 -1.40 -15.75 -5.38
C THR A 287 -1.77 -16.08 -3.93
N ARG A 288 -0.96 -16.88 -3.20
CA ARG A 288 -1.31 -17.34 -1.84
C ARG A 288 -1.15 -16.29 -0.75
N ASP A 289 -0.16 -15.42 -0.90
CA ASP A 289 0.18 -14.43 0.13
C ASP A 289 -0.55 -13.09 -0.07
N ARG A 290 -1.26 -12.90 -1.18
CA ARG A 290 -2.13 -11.74 -1.38
C ARG A 290 -3.41 -11.93 -0.58
N PRO A 291 -3.79 -10.96 0.27
CA PRO A 291 -5.09 -11.01 0.91
C PRO A 291 -6.19 -11.07 -0.15
N VAL A 292 -7.16 -11.95 0.06
CA VAL A 292 -8.40 -11.92 -0.71
C VAL A 292 -9.23 -10.75 -0.22
N VAL A 293 -9.74 -9.97 -1.17
CA VAL A 293 -10.45 -8.71 -0.96
C VAL A 293 -11.85 -8.84 -1.56
N GLU A 294 -12.74 -7.91 -1.25
CA GLU A 294 -14.10 -7.96 -1.81
C GLU A 294 -14.16 -7.59 -3.31
N ASP A 295 -15.26 -7.96 -3.97
CA ASP A 295 -15.43 -7.85 -5.43
C ASP A 295 -15.16 -6.44 -5.99
N GLU A 296 -15.60 -5.39 -5.28
CA GLU A 296 -15.39 -3.99 -5.70
C GLU A 296 -13.91 -3.60 -5.74
N GLU A 297 -13.16 -3.95 -4.69
CA GLU A 297 -11.73 -3.64 -4.57
C GLU A 297 -10.92 -4.46 -5.57
N GLN A 298 -11.29 -5.73 -5.76
CA GLN A 298 -10.68 -6.60 -6.76
C GLN A 298 -10.89 -6.05 -8.18
N ALA A 299 -12.07 -5.49 -8.48
CA ALA A 299 -12.35 -4.90 -9.79
C ALA A 299 -11.44 -3.70 -10.12
N ILE A 300 -11.11 -2.86 -9.13
CA ILE A 300 -10.16 -1.74 -9.30
C ILE A 300 -8.77 -2.28 -9.63
N PHE A 301 -8.28 -3.27 -8.87
CA PHE A 301 -6.97 -3.86 -9.11
C PHE A 301 -6.88 -4.56 -10.48
N ASP A 302 -7.90 -5.35 -10.83
CA ASP A 302 -7.97 -6.01 -12.13
C ASP A 302 -8.02 -5.01 -13.28
N CYS A 303 -8.60 -3.82 -13.05
CA CYS A 303 -8.58 -2.73 -14.01
C CYS A 303 -7.18 -2.16 -14.21
N VAL A 304 -6.47 -1.85 -13.12
CA VAL A 304 -5.07 -1.37 -13.17
C VAL A 304 -4.17 -2.37 -13.89
N ASP A 305 -4.21 -3.65 -13.49
CA ASP A 305 -3.43 -4.72 -14.11
C ASP A 305 -3.75 -4.85 -15.61
N TRP A 306 -5.02 -4.69 -15.99
CA TRP A 306 -5.43 -4.74 -17.39
C TRP A 306 -4.88 -3.56 -18.20
N VAL A 307 -4.91 -2.34 -17.66
CA VAL A 307 -4.37 -1.12 -18.30
C VAL A 307 -2.86 -1.24 -18.48
N THR A 308 -2.13 -1.63 -17.44
CA THR A 308 -0.67 -1.80 -17.51
C THR A 308 -0.27 -2.88 -18.51
N LYS A 309 -1.05 -3.96 -18.64
CA LYS A 309 -0.84 -4.98 -19.68
C LYS A 309 -1.02 -4.45 -21.11
N GLN A 310 -1.71 -3.32 -21.30
CA GLN A 310 -1.79 -2.64 -22.60
C GLN A 310 -0.57 -1.72 -22.85
N GLY A 311 0.39 -1.62 -21.92
CA GLY A 311 1.54 -0.72 -22.04
C GLY A 311 1.25 0.74 -21.62
N LEU A 312 0.09 0.99 -21.02
CA LEU A 312 -0.33 2.30 -20.53
C LEU A 312 0.13 2.52 -19.07
N PRO A 313 0.26 3.79 -18.62
CA PRO A 313 0.67 4.12 -17.25
C PRO A 313 -0.26 3.49 -16.21
N GLU A 314 0.33 3.09 -15.07
CA GLU A 314 -0.42 2.66 -13.89
C GLU A 314 -1.27 3.83 -13.38
N GLY A 315 -2.53 3.57 -13.06
CA GLY A 315 -3.42 4.61 -12.51
C GLY A 315 -3.19 4.80 -11.01
N GLU A 316 -3.47 6.00 -10.54
CA GLU A 316 -3.43 6.36 -9.12
C GLU A 316 -4.69 5.86 -8.42
N ILE A 317 -4.56 4.83 -7.59
CA ILE A 317 -5.66 4.32 -6.76
C ILE A 317 -5.88 5.29 -5.60
N VAL A 318 -7.13 5.70 -5.36
CA VAL A 318 -7.49 6.70 -4.34
C VAL A 318 -6.74 8.01 -4.60
N TYR A 319 -7.13 8.63 -5.70
CA TYR A 319 -6.64 9.95 -6.05
C TYR A 319 -7.39 11.01 -5.25
N ASP A 320 -6.65 11.68 -4.37
CA ASP A 320 -7.15 12.83 -3.61
C ASP A 320 -7.33 14.01 -4.56
N LEU A 321 -8.58 14.28 -4.93
CA LEU A 321 -8.93 15.44 -5.72
C LEU A 321 -8.97 16.66 -4.81
N THR A 322 -7.98 17.53 -4.92
CA THR A 322 -7.90 18.78 -4.15
C THR A 322 -8.18 20.01 -5.00
N ASP A 323 -8.77 21.03 -4.40
CA ASP A 323 -8.88 22.36 -4.98
C ASP A 323 -7.47 22.97 -5.18
N PRO A 324 -7.10 23.37 -6.40
CA PRO A 324 -5.75 23.87 -6.69
C PRO A 324 -5.39 25.19 -6.00
N GLU A 325 -6.38 26.02 -5.63
CA GLU A 325 -6.15 27.34 -5.04
C GLU A 325 -6.06 27.26 -3.51
N THR A 326 -6.90 26.42 -2.91
CA THR A 326 -7.05 26.34 -1.45
C THR A 326 -6.39 25.10 -0.84
N GLY A 327 -6.08 24.08 -1.63
CA GLY A 327 -5.58 22.79 -1.17
C GLY A 327 -6.61 21.94 -0.42
N GLN A 328 -7.89 22.35 -0.42
CA GLN A 328 -8.97 21.62 0.23
C GLN A 328 -9.31 20.35 -0.56
N GLN A 329 -9.46 19.21 0.11
CA GLN A 329 -9.95 17.98 -0.52
C GLN A 329 -11.41 18.17 -0.96
N LEU A 330 -11.67 17.98 -2.25
CA LEU A 330 -12.98 18.06 -2.88
C LEU A 330 -13.65 16.69 -2.95
N ALA A 331 -12.90 15.67 -3.33
CA ALA A 331 -13.37 14.28 -3.43
C ALA A 331 -12.19 13.31 -3.42
N VAL A 332 -12.50 12.03 -3.30
CA VAL A 332 -11.54 10.92 -3.45
C VAL A 332 -12.02 10.07 -4.60
N LEU A 333 -11.18 9.88 -5.63
CA LEU A 333 -11.53 9.09 -6.81
C LEU A 333 -10.94 7.68 -6.69
N ASP A 334 -11.72 6.62 -6.95
CA ASP A 334 -11.25 5.23 -6.75
C ASP A 334 -9.96 4.92 -7.54
N LEU A 335 -9.92 5.37 -8.79
CA LEU A 335 -8.77 5.20 -9.68
C LEU A 335 -8.72 6.37 -10.67
N ALA A 336 -7.57 7.03 -10.78
CA ALA A 336 -7.43 8.18 -11.66
C ALA A 336 -6.12 8.20 -12.45
N TRP A 337 -6.17 8.79 -13.63
CA TRP A 337 -5.03 9.18 -14.44
C TRP A 337 -5.09 10.71 -14.60
N PRO A 338 -4.52 11.48 -13.66
CA PRO A 338 -4.63 12.94 -13.66
C PRO A 338 -3.97 13.58 -14.88
N ASN A 339 -2.97 12.92 -15.47
CA ASN A 339 -2.31 13.37 -16.69
C ASN A 339 -2.86 12.67 -17.96
N GLY A 340 -3.95 11.92 -17.82
CA GLY A 340 -4.52 11.08 -18.86
C GLY A 340 -3.78 9.73 -19.02
N LEU A 341 -4.37 8.82 -19.78
CA LEU A 341 -3.81 7.50 -20.10
C LEU A 341 -2.65 7.57 -21.10
N GLN A 342 -2.59 8.63 -21.88
CA GLN A 342 -1.45 9.03 -22.71
C GLN A 342 -1.11 10.47 -22.33
N GLU A 343 0.01 10.65 -21.65
CA GLU A 343 0.41 11.94 -21.09
C GLU A 343 0.49 13.01 -22.19
N GLY A 344 -0.29 14.08 -22.03
CA GLY A 344 -0.38 15.19 -22.99
C GLY A 344 -1.21 14.91 -24.26
N LEU A 345 -1.70 13.68 -24.47
CA LEU A 345 -2.52 13.30 -25.63
C LEU A 345 -3.97 12.95 -25.28
N SER A 346 -4.22 12.59 -24.03
CA SER A 346 -5.55 12.28 -23.51
C SER A 346 -5.88 13.18 -22.32
N GLN A 347 -7.16 13.49 -22.16
CA GLN A 347 -7.65 14.23 -20.99
C GLN A 347 -7.57 13.37 -19.71
N PRO A 348 -7.64 13.97 -18.52
CA PRO A 348 -7.69 13.23 -17.27
C PRO A 348 -8.86 12.25 -17.23
N VAL A 349 -8.63 11.04 -16.71
CA VAL A 349 -9.64 9.98 -16.65
C VAL A 349 -9.76 9.44 -15.24
N ALA A 350 -10.97 9.13 -14.80
CA ALA A 350 -11.23 8.49 -13.53
C ALA A 350 -12.20 7.31 -13.66
N LEU A 351 -12.11 6.35 -12.75
CA LEU A 351 -13.07 5.28 -12.55
C LEU A 351 -13.61 5.43 -11.12
N LEU A 352 -14.94 5.40 -10.96
CA LEU A 352 -15.70 5.70 -9.74
C LEU A 352 -16.74 4.59 -9.51
N ILE A 353 -16.34 3.48 -8.89
CA ILE A 353 -17.19 2.30 -8.70
C ILE A 353 -18.08 2.54 -7.48
N ASN A 354 -19.41 2.55 -7.69
CA ASN A 354 -20.41 2.73 -6.62
C ASN A 354 -20.19 4.01 -5.79
N GLU A 355 -19.72 5.07 -6.43
CA GLU A 355 -19.57 6.40 -5.83
C GLU A 355 -20.89 7.19 -5.82
N GLY A 356 -20.98 8.19 -4.95
CA GLY A 356 -22.13 9.09 -4.89
C GLY A 356 -22.08 10.20 -5.94
N GLN A 357 -23.23 10.80 -6.25
CA GLN A 357 -23.34 11.91 -7.22
C GLN A 357 -22.40 13.09 -6.90
N GLU A 358 -22.11 13.32 -5.62
CA GLU A 358 -21.20 14.39 -5.19
C GLU A 358 -19.76 14.16 -5.69
N THR A 359 -19.25 12.92 -5.59
CA THR A 359 -17.93 12.52 -6.09
C THR A 359 -17.86 12.66 -7.62
N GLU A 360 -18.89 12.19 -8.31
CA GLU A 360 -19.00 12.29 -9.76
C GLU A 360 -18.98 13.74 -10.25
N ASP A 361 -19.78 14.60 -9.60
CA ASP A 361 -19.85 16.02 -9.92
C ASP A 361 -18.51 16.73 -9.66
N ALA A 362 -17.81 16.36 -8.59
CA ALA A 362 -16.48 16.89 -8.27
C ALA A 362 -15.44 16.49 -9.32
N ALA A 363 -15.39 15.22 -9.71
CA ALA A 363 -14.48 14.73 -10.75
C ALA A 363 -14.71 15.45 -12.08
N ASN A 364 -15.98 15.57 -12.50
CA ASN A 364 -16.35 16.26 -13.73
C ASN A 364 -15.96 17.75 -13.70
N LYS A 365 -16.24 18.46 -12.60
CA LYS A 365 -15.83 19.87 -12.43
C LYS A 365 -14.32 20.06 -12.49
N ALA A 366 -13.55 19.07 -12.03
CA ALA A 366 -12.09 19.07 -12.11
C ALA A 366 -11.55 18.67 -13.49
N GLY A 367 -12.41 18.41 -14.48
CA GLY A 367 -12.03 18.10 -15.85
C GLY A 367 -11.72 16.63 -16.11
N PHE A 368 -12.05 15.74 -15.16
CA PHE A 368 -11.93 14.30 -15.39
C PHE A 368 -13.11 13.79 -16.22
N ARG A 369 -12.81 12.97 -17.24
CA ARG A 369 -13.80 12.04 -17.79
C ARG A 369 -13.87 10.84 -16.87
N TYR A 370 -14.98 10.70 -16.15
CA TYR A 370 -15.16 9.60 -15.24
C TYR A 370 -16.01 8.48 -15.85
N PHE A 371 -15.84 7.27 -15.33
CA PHE A 371 -16.63 6.08 -15.63
C PHE A 371 -17.08 5.47 -14.31
N THR A 372 -18.28 4.91 -14.24
CA THR A 372 -18.77 4.20 -13.05
C THR A 372 -18.76 2.68 -13.20
N ASP A 373 -18.47 2.21 -14.41
CA ASP A 373 -18.39 0.81 -14.76
C ASP A 373 -17.03 0.47 -15.41
N VAL A 374 -16.43 -0.63 -14.97
CA VAL A 374 -15.10 -1.08 -15.41
C VAL A 374 -15.10 -1.47 -16.88
N ASP A 375 -16.17 -2.09 -17.37
CA ASP A 375 -16.25 -2.56 -18.75
C ASP A 375 -16.47 -1.39 -19.71
N GLU A 376 -17.24 -0.37 -19.32
CA GLU A 376 -17.35 0.89 -20.06
C GLU A 376 -16.02 1.62 -20.16
N PHE A 377 -15.27 1.72 -19.05
CA PHE A 377 -13.92 2.26 -19.06
C PHE A 377 -13.01 1.47 -20.01
N LYS A 378 -12.96 0.14 -19.90
CA LYS A 378 -12.13 -0.71 -20.78
C LYS A 378 -12.52 -0.56 -22.25
N ALA A 379 -13.81 -0.39 -22.55
CA ALA A 379 -14.29 -0.13 -23.90
C ALA A 379 -13.80 1.22 -24.43
N TYR A 380 -13.81 2.27 -23.60
CA TYR A 380 -13.22 3.57 -23.93
C TYR A 380 -11.72 3.46 -24.23
N VAL A 381 -10.94 2.80 -23.37
CA VAL A 381 -9.49 2.61 -23.59
C VAL A 381 -9.21 1.93 -24.92
N ARG A 382 -9.95 0.86 -25.24
CA ARG A 382 -9.81 0.16 -26.53
C ARG A 382 -10.12 1.04 -27.73
N ARG A 383 -11.19 1.84 -27.65
CA ARG A 383 -11.73 2.57 -28.80
C ARG A 383 -11.10 3.93 -29.03
N GLU A 384 -10.80 4.66 -27.98
CA GLU A 384 -10.38 6.07 -28.08
C GLU A 384 -8.91 6.27 -27.74
N ILE A 385 -8.31 5.43 -26.88
CA ILE A 385 -6.90 5.54 -26.51
C ILE A 385 -6.02 4.67 -27.42
N MET A 386 -6.31 3.37 -27.51
CA MET A 386 -5.48 2.43 -28.29
C MET A 386 -5.70 2.56 -29.80
N ALA A 387 -6.94 2.82 -30.27
CA ALA A 387 -7.18 3.01 -31.69
C ALA A 387 -6.56 4.30 -32.25
N ALA A 388 -6.40 5.34 -31.41
CA ALA A 388 -5.71 6.57 -31.79
C ALA A 388 -4.22 6.33 -32.08
N GLU A 389 -3.60 5.37 -31.37
CA GLU A 389 -2.21 4.96 -31.54
C GLU A 389 -1.97 4.25 -32.89
N GLU A 390 -2.91 3.40 -33.33
CA GLU A 390 -2.86 2.77 -34.65
C GLU A 390 -2.96 3.81 -35.79
N THR A 391 -3.81 4.83 -35.65
CA THR A 391 -3.88 5.92 -36.65
C THR A 391 -2.66 6.84 -36.66
N ALA A 392 -2.00 7.06 -35.52
CA ALA A 392 -0.78 7.86 -35.44
C ALA A 392 0.43 7.11 -36.05
N ALA A 393 0.50 5.78 -35.89
CA ALA A 393 1.56 4.95 -36.46
C ALA A 393 1.49 4.83 -38.00
N VAL A 394 0.31 4.98 -38.60
CA VAL A 394 0.09 4.88 -40.06
C VAL A 394 0.35 6.21 -40.79
N GLY A 395 0.53 7.32 -40.07
CA GLY A 395 0.57 8.68 -40.59
C GLY A 395 1.94 9.26 -41.00
N ILE A 396 3.01 8.46 -41.08
CA ILE A 396 4.33 8.94 -41.57
C ILE A 396 4.57 8.44 -43.00
N PRO A 397 4.31 9.25 -44.05
CA PRO A 397 4.91 9.01 -45.35
C PRO A 397 6.38 9.45 -45.31
N VAL A 398 7.25 8.58 -45.84
CA VAL A 398 8.69 8.80 -46.08
C VAL A 398 8.95 10.02 -46.96
#